data_AF-A0A959JF46-F1
#
_entry.id   AF-A0A959JF46-F1
#
_cell.length_a   1.000
_cell.length_b   1.000
_cell.length_c   1.000
_cell.angle_alpha   90.00
_cell.angle_beta   90.00
_cell.angle_gamma   90.00
#
_symmetry.space_group_name_H-M   'P 1'
#
loop_
_entity.id
_entity.type
_entity.pdbx_description
1 polymer ?
#
loop_
_entity_poly.entity_id
_entity_poly.type
_entity_poly.pdbx_seq_one_letter_code
_entity_poly.pdbx_strand_id
1 'polypeptide(L)'
;MKVLRWLVYLLIGVLLLGVVLALVGPKTFRVSRSTVIDANRNEVFRYVDRFSNIEKWNPWAELDPDMTTSVTGEEGKVGAVYSWEGNDQVGTGTQTIVEIVPAEKVKTQLHFMKPMESEADASTFLEDTVGGTKVSWVMEGKNNFISRIFMNFMSMDAMMGPDFEKGMQKLKTLVESNKQSMYNGYEVKVMDGSRQLYAGVRKDVPIADITPFFADNFGRIMQKAGDQAAGMPCSLTYVWDEENQVADIAAAVPVTGSVEGLTMFDIPAGKMLMIDYFGAYEAIGAAHVAMDQYMQAHQMEMIPPAIEAYITDPGMEPDTSKWLTRLTYPVKEKR
;
A
#
# COMPACT_ATOMS: atom_id res chain seq x y z
N MET A 1 11.65 -54.91 -42.25
CA MET A 1 10.82 -55.51 -41.17
C MET A 1 11.54 -55.62 -39.81
N LYS A 2 12.81 -56.06 -39.72
CA LYS A 2 13.52 -56.19 -38.43
C LYS A 2 13.76 -54.85 -37.71
N VAL A 3 14.17 -53.82 -38.45
CA VAL A 3 14.38 -52.46 -37.90
C VAL A 3 13.08 -51.84 -37.37
N LEU A 4 11.97 -52.01 -38.09
CA LEU A 4 10.66 -51.52 -37.65
C LEU A 4 10.20 -52.19 -36.34
N ARG A 5 10.46 -53.49 -36.16
CA ARG A 5 10.17 -54.19 -34.90
C ARG A 5 11.01 -53.66 -33.73
N TRP A 6 12.29 -53.39 -33.96
CA TRP A 6 13.16 -52.76 -32.96
C TRP A 6 12.71 -51.35 -32.57
N LEU A 7 12.29 -50.54 -33.54
CA LEU A 7 11.73 -49.21 -33.27
C LEU A 7 10.44 -49.29 -32.45
N VAL A 8 9.57 -50.27 -32.73
CA VAL A 8 8.35 -50.50 -31.94
C VAL A 8 8.68 -50.96 -30.52
N TYR A 9 9.63 -51.87 -30.32
CA TYR A 9 10.05 -52.28 -28.96
C TYR A 9 10.70 -51.14 -28.18
N LEU A 10 11.50 -50.32 -28.85
CA LEU A 10 12.10 -49.13 -28.24
C LEU A 10 11.02 -48.13 -27.83
N LEU A 11 10.03 -47.87 -28.70
CA LEU A 11 8.89 -47.00 -28.38
C LEU A 11 8.09 -47.54 -27.19
N ILE A 12 7.78 -48.84 -27.17
CA ILE A 12 7.10 -49.49 -26.04
C ILE A 12 7.94 -49.36 -24.77
N GLY A 13 9.25 -49.56 -24.84
CA GLY A 13 10.17 -49.42 -23.71
C GLY A 13 10.16 -48.00 -23.14
N VAL A 14 10.20 -46.97 -23.99
CA VAL A 14 10.12 -45.57 -23.59
C VAL A 14 8.76 -45.25 -22.96
N LEU A 15 7.66 -45.76 -23.53
CA LEU A 15 6.32 -45.58 -22.97
C LEU A 15 6.18 -46.25 -21.60
N LEU A 16 6.67 -47.49 -21.45
CA LEU A 16 6.67 -48.21 -20.17
C LEU A 16 7.52 -47.49 -19.12
N LEU A 17 8.69 -46.99 -19.49
CA LEU A 17 9.53 -46.19 -18.61
C LEU A 17 8.79 -44.91 -18.17
N GLY A 18 8.13 -44.22 -19.09
CA GLY A 18 7.32 -43.04 -18.76
C GLY A 18 6.21 -43.35 -17.76
N VAL A 19 5.51 -44.48 -17.93
CA VAL A 19 4.48 -44.94 -16.97
C VAL A 19 5.10 -45.25 -15.60
N VAL A 20 6.23 -45.94 -15.55
CA VAL A 20 6.92 -46.25 -14.28
C VAL A 20 7.35 -44.95 -13.56
N LEU A 21 7.97 -44.01 -14.28
CA LEU A 21 8.37 -42.71 -13.72
C LEU A 21 7.17 -41.92 -13.21
N ALA A 22 6.06 -41.91 -13.96
CA ALA A 22 4.84 -41.26 -13.53
C ALA A 22 4.25 -41.92 -12.27
N LEU A 23 4.31 -43.25 -12.15
CA LEU A 23 3.79 -43.97 -10.98
C LEU A 23 4.63 -43.72 -9.72
N VAL A 24 5.96 -43.64 -9.85
CA VAL A 24 6.90 -43.42 -8.75
C VAL A 24 6.95 -41.94 -8.34
N GLY A 25 6.75 -41.01 -9.27
CA GLY A 25 6.82 -39.57 -9.02
C GLY A 25 5.79 -39.05 -7.99
N PRO A 26 6.13 -37.99 -7.23
CA PRO A 26 5.33 -37.47 -6.12
C PRO A 26 3.96 -36.96 -6.59
N LYS A 27 2.88 -37.35 -5.88
CA LYS A 27 1.50 -36.99 -6.26
C LYS A 27 1.16 -35.53 -5.94
N THR A 28 1.82 -34.95 -4.95
CA THR A 28 1.61 -33.57 -4.49
C THR A 28 2.95 -32.88 -4.36
N PHE A 29 2.92 -31.55 -4.40
CA PHE A 29 4.07 -30.72 -4.06
C PHE A 29 3.66 -29.72 -2.98
N ARG A 30 4.67 -29.24 -2.24
CA ARG A 30 4.54 -28.14 -1.30
C ARG A 30 5.83 -27.34 -1.32
N VAL A 31 5.73 -26.05 -1.54
CA VAL A 31 6.83 -25.08 -1.47
C VAL A 31 6.47 -24.08 -0.38
N SER A 32 7.43 -23.75 0.47
CA SER A 32 7.21 -22.75 1.52
C SER A 32 8.49 -22.00 1.86
N ARG A 33 8.35 -20.70 2.11
CA ARG A 33 9.39 -19.86 2.71
C ARG A 33 8.76 -19.05 3.84
N SER A 34 9.59 -18.70 4.81
CA SER A 34 9.17 -17.85 5.93
C SER A 34 10.26 -16.85 6.29
N THR A 35 9.86 -15.67 6.72
CA THR A 35 10.77 -14.64 7.23
C THR A 35 10.16 -13.94 8.43
N VAL A 36 11.00 -13.29 9.24
CA VAL A 36 10.54 -12.40 10.31
C VAL A 36 10.62 -10.97 9.80
N ILE A 37 9.48 -10.27 9.86
CA ILE A 37 9.33 -8.88 9.48
C ILE A 37 9.17 -8.06 10.77
N ASP A 38 10.00 -7.03 10.94
CA ASP A 38 9.96 -6.09 12.06
C ASP A 38 8.77 -5.13 11.95
N ALA A 39 7.57 -5.69 12.00
CA ALA A 39 6.29 -4.99 11.97
C ALA A 39 5.24 -5.84 12.70
N ASN A 40 4.17 -5.21 13.20
CA ASN A 40 3.08 -5.95 13.83
C ASN A 40 2.21 -6.67 12.79
N ARG A 41 1.40 -7.66 13.22
CA ARG A 41 0.61 -8.48 12.30
C ARG A 41 -0.34 -7.68 11.42
N ASN A 42 -0.96 -6.61 11.94
CA ASN A 42 -1.87 -5.78 11.15
C ASN A 42 -1.14 -5.00 10.05
N GLU A 43 0.08 -4.53 10.33
CA GLU A 43 0.90 -3.84 9.34
C GLU A 43 1.26 -4.76 8.18
N VAL A 44 1.72 -5.97 8.47
CA VAL A 44 2.05 -6.99 7.47
C VAL A 44 0.80 -7.45 6.72
N PHE A 45 -0.31 -7.65 7.43
CA PHE A 45 -1.55 -8.22 6.87
C PHE A 45 -2.08 -7.42 5.68
N ARG A 46 -1.99 -6.08 5.74
CA ARG A 46 -2.40 -5.17 4.66
C ARG A 46 -1.64 -5.39 3.34
N TYR A 47 -0.48 -6.04 3.37
CA TYR A 47 0.31 -6.32 2.18
C TYR A 47 0.02 -7.67 1.55
N VAL A 48 -0.76 -8.53 2.21
CA VAL A 48 -0.99 -9.91 1.79
C VAL A 48 -2.46 -10.24 1.61
N ASP A 49 -3.39 -9.36 1.99
CA ASP A 49 -4.84 -9.51 1.81
C ASP A 49 -5.38 -8.84 0.52
N ARG A 50 -4.59 -7.96 -0.10
CA ARG A 50 -4.99 -7.16 -1.29
C ARG A 50 -4.08 -7.42 -2.47
N PHE A 51 -4.66 -7.67 -3.65
CA PHE A 51 -3.91 -7.96 -4.86
C PHE A 51 -3.02 -6.79 -5.30
N SER A 52 -3.51 -5.56 -5.23
CA SER A 52 -2.72 -4.34 -5.45
C SER A 52 -1.44 -4.24 -4.61
N ASN A 53 -1.41 -4.86 -3.41
CA ASN A 53 -0.21 -4.92 -2.60
C ASN A 53 0.61 -6.20 -2.83
N ILE A 54 -0.04 -7.33 -3.08
CA ILE A 54 0.63 -8.59 -3.46
C ILE A 54 1.49 -8.39 -4.70
N GLU A 55 0.99 -7.68 -5.70
CA GLU A 55 1.71 -7.38 -6.94
C GLU A 55 3.06 -6.70 -6.69
N LYS A 56 3.16 -5.83 -5.67
CA LYS A 56 4.38 -5.08 -5.34
C LYS A 56 5.53 -5.97 -4.86
N TRP A 57 5.24 -7.13 -4.29
CA TRP A 57 6.26 -8.07 -3.81
C TRP A 57 6.21 -9.43 -4.53
N ASN A 58 5.30 -9.61 -5.50
CA ASN A 58 5.24 -10.80 -6.34
C ASN A 58 6.55 -10.95 -7.14
N PRO A 59 7.29 -12.06 -7.00
CA PRO A 59 8.55 -12.26 -7.73
C PRO A 59 8.34 -12.39 -9.25
N TRP A 60 7.17 -12.86 -9.71
CA TRP A 60 6.88 -13.11 -11.12
C TRP A 60 6.42 -11.88 -11.89
N ALA A 61 5.94 -10.83 -11.22
CA ALA A 61 5.53 -9.58 -11.86
C ALA A 61 6.69 -8.87 -12.60
N GLU A 62 7.94 -9.16 -12.23
CA GLU A 62 9.12 -8.60 -12.90
C GLU A 62 9.58 -9.39 -14.12
N LEU A 63 9.04 -10.60 -14.35
CA LEU A 63 9.44 -11.44 -15.48
C LEU A 63 8.78 -11.02 -16.79
N ASP A 64 7.75 -10.19 -16.72
CA ASP A 64 7.06 -9.65 -17.89
C ASP A 64 6.58 -8.21 -17.64
N PRO A 65 7.32 -7.20 -18.12
CA PRO A 65 6.90 -5.80 -18.03
C PRO A 65 5.62 -5.48 -18.81
N ASP A 66 5.26 -6.31 -19.79
CA ASP A 66 4.08 -6.12 -20.64
C ASP A 66 2.85 -6.91 -20.12
N MET A 67 2.98 -7.56 -18.96
CA MET A 67 1.89 -8.33 -18.34
C MET A 67 0.69 -7.43 -18.06
N THR A 68 -0.48 -7.90 -18.47
CA THR A 68 -1.75 -7.22 -18.17
C THR A 68 -2.43 -7.89 -17.00
N THR A 69 -2.92 -7.07 -16.06
CA THR A 69 -3.53 -7.53 -14.82
C THR A 69 -4.90 -6.89 -14.64
N SER A 70 -5.81 -7.61 -13.98
CA SER A 70 -7.12 -7.06 -13.61
C SER A 70 -7.60 -7.66 -12.30
N VAL A 71 -8.35 -6.87 -11.54
CA VAL A 71 -8.98 -7.31 -10.30
C VAL A 71 -10.49 -7.18 -10.44
N THR A 72 -11.21 -8.25 -10.13
CA THR A 72 -12.67 -8.29 -10.10
C THR A 72 -13.15 -8.58 -8.67
N GLY A 73 -14.13 -7.80 -8.21
CA GLY A 73 -14.63 -7.86 -6.82
C GLY A 73 -13.98 -6.81 -5.91
N GLU A 74 -14.31 -6.85 -4.62
CA GLU A 74 -13.74 -5.96 -3.61
C GLU A 74 -12.43 -6.55 -3.06
N GLU A 75 -11.30 -5.86 -3.23
CA GLU A 75 -10.02 -6.32 -2.69
C GLU A 75 -10.06 -6.50 -1.16
N GLY A 76 -9.33 -7.49 -0.64
CA GLY A 76 -9.36 -7.79 0.80
C GLY A 76 -10.62 -8.52 1.25
N LYS A 77 -11.45 -9.03 0.32
CA LYS A 77 -12.62 -9.87 0.61
C LYS A 77 -12.52 -11.24 -0.06
N VAL A 78 -13.12 -12.23 0.59
CA VAL A 78 -13.33 -13.56 0.00
C VAL A 78 -14.16 -13.41 -1.28
N GLY A 79 -13.72 -14.07 -2.35
CA GLY A 79 -14.32 -14.00 -3.69
C GLY A 79 -13.66 -12.97 -4.62
N ALA A 80 -12.75 -12.12 -4.14
CA ALA A 80 -11.96 -11.26 -5.02
C ALA A 80 -11.07 -12.13 -5.94
N VAL A 81 -10.99 -11.74 -7.21
CA VAL A 81 -10.23 -12.45 -8.25
C VAL A 81 -9.21 -11.53 -8.88
N TYR A 82 -7.95 -11.96 -8.91
CA TYR A 82 -6.89 -11.37 -9.71
C TYR A 82 -6.64 -12.23 -10.94
N SER A 83 -6.58 -11.61 -12.11
CA SER A 83 -6.30 -12.28 -13.38
C SER A 83 -5.05 -11.66 -14.00
N TRP A 84 -4.20 -12.49 -14.58
CA TRP A 84 -3.02 -12.04 -15.31
C TRP A 84 -2.92 -12.70 -16.69
N GLU A 85 -2.43 -11.95 -17.66
CA GLU A 85 -2.02 -12.43 -18.97
C GLU A 85 -0.62 -11.90 -19.28
N GLY A 86 0.36 -12.80 -19.30
CA GLY A 86 1.75 -12.50 -19.63
C GLY A 86 2.35 -13.47 -20.66
N ASN A 87 3.67 -13.39 -20.80
CA ASN A 87 4.48 -14.17 -21.72
C ASN A 87 4.61 -15.66 -21.32
N ASP A 88 5.34 -16.46 -22.10
CA ASP A 88 5.50 -17.90 -21.86
C ASP A 88 6.18 -18.27 -20.52
N GLN A 89 6.84 -17.32 -19.85
CA GLN A 89 7.48 -17.54 -18.55
C GLN A 89 6.51 -17.37 -17.37
N VAL A 90 5.55 -16.44 -17.48
CA VAL A 90 4.56 -16.13 -16.43
C VAL A 90 3.20 -16.81 -16.69
N GLY A 91 2.90 -17.05 -17.96
CA GLY A 91 1.68 -17.69 -18.42
C GLY A 91 0.44 -16.81 -18.25
N THR A 92 -0.71 -17.48 -18.21
CA THR A 92 -2.02 -16.85 -17.99
C THR A 92 -2.74 -17.60 -16.90
N GLY A 93 -3.42 -16.89 -16.00
CA GLY A 93 -4.18 -17.55 -14.96
C GLY A 93 -4.98 -16.60 -14.08
N THR A 94 -5.57 -17.18 -13.04
CA THR A 94 -6.34 -16.45 -12.03
C THR A 94 -5.94 -16.87 -10.62
N GLN A 95 -6.10 -15.95 -9.67
CA GLN A 95 -5.92 -16.14 -8.25
C GLN A 95 -7.17 -15.63 -7.53
N THR A 96 -7.86 -16.50 -6.80
CA THR A 96 -9.10 -16.16 -6.08
C THR A 96 -8.87 -16.23 -4.58
N ILE A 97 -9.27 -15.21 -3.81
CA ILE A 97 -9.26 -15.28 -2.35
C ILE A 97 -10.41 -16.17 -1.89
N VAL A 98 -10.09 -17.26 -1.18
CA VAL A 98 -11.09 -18.25 -0.71
C VAL A 98 -11.27 -18.23 0.80
N GLU A 99 -10.31 -17.69 1.55
CA GLU A 99 -10.39 -17.61 3.02
C GLU A 99 -9.57 -16.41 3.51
N ILE A 100 -10.10 -15.68 4.48
CA ILE A 100 -9.38 -14.63 5.21
C ILE A 100 -9.66 -14.81 6.70
N VAL A 101 -8.60 -14.93 7.50
CA VAL A 101 -8.63 -14.76 8.96
C VAL A 101 -7.81 -13.50 9.27
N PRO A 102 -8.43 -12.40 9.70
CA PRO A 102 -7.76 -11.12 9.88
C PRO A 102 -6.47 -11.23 10.71
N ALA A 103 -5.38 -10.64 10.20
CA ALA A 103 -4.07 -10.64 10.84
C ALA A 103 -3.48 -12.03 11.16
N GLU A 104 -3.99 -13.10 10.55
CA GLU A 104 -3.53 -14.48 10.81
C GLU A 104 -3.30 -15.26 9.53
N LYS A 105 -4.24 -15.20 8.57
CA LYS A 105 -4.20 -16.06 7.40
C LYS A 105 -4.93 -15.47 6.20
N VAL A 106 -4.34 -15.63 5.01
CA VAL A 106 -5.02 -15.43 3.72
C VAL A 106 -4.80 -16.68 2.89
N LYS A 107 -5.88 -17.29 2.37
CA LYS A 107 -5.81 -18.42 1.43
C LYS A 107 -6.35 -18.00 0.08
N THR A 108 -5.61 -18.36 -0.97
CA THR A 108 -6.01 -18.15 -2.36
C THR A 108 -5.94 -19.46 -3.15
N GLN A 109 -6.86 -19.63 -4.09
CA GLN A 109 -6.81 -20.68 -5.09
C GLN A 109 -6.23 -20.11 -6.39
N LEU A 110 -5.25 -20.79 -6.97
CA LEU A 110 -4.61 -20.46 -8.24
C LEU A 110 -5.11 -21.41 -9.33
N HIS A 111 -5.48 -20.86 -10.48
CA HIS A 111 -5.78 -21.59 -11.70
C HIS A 111 -4.92 -21.07 -12.83
N PHE A 112 -3.88 -21.83 -13.17
CA PHE A 112 -3.02 -21.58 -14.32
C PHE A 112 -3.69 -22.17 -15.57
N MET A 113 -3.80 -21.38 -16.63
CA MET A 113 -4.47 -21.77 -17.88
C MET A 113 -3.48 -22.07 -19.01
N LYS A 114 -2.44 -21.24 -19.15
CA LYS A 114 -1.38 -21.37 -20.18
C LYS A 114 0.01 -21.27 -19.54
N PRO A 115 1.04 -21.95 -20.08
CA PRO A 115 1.02 -22.86 -21.24
C PRO A 115 0.46 -24.25 -20.93
N MET A 116 0.36 -24.63 -19.65
CA MET A 116 -0.24 -25.89 -19.19
C MET A 116 -1.24 -25.61 -18.09
N GLU A 117 -2.42 -26.19 -18.21
CA GLU A 117 -3.47 -26.01 -17.20
C GLU A 117 -3.10 -26.74 -15.90
N SER A 118 -3.20 -26.03 -14.77
CA SER A 118 -2.98 -26.59 -13.43
C SER A 118 -3.64 -25.76 -12.33
N GLU A 119 -3.84 -26.38 -11.17
CA GLU A 119 -4.42 -25.74 -9.99
C GLU A 119 -3.49 -25.91 -8.78
N ALA A 120 -3.44 -24.88 -7.94
CA ALA A 120 -2.71 -24.90 -6.68
C ALA A 120 -3.45 -24.06 -5.62
N ASP A 121 -3.22 -24.37 -4.36
CA ASP A 121 -3.57 -23.51 -3.23
C ASP A 121 -2.33 -22.72 -2.81
N ALA A 122 -2.47 -21.42 -2.58
CA ALA A 122 -1.48 -20.60 -1.91
C ALA A 122 -2.04 -20.06 -0.60
N SER A 123 -1.20 -19.95 0.43
CA SER A 123 -1.58 -19.45 1.74
C SER A 123 -0.46 -18.63 2.35
N THR A 124 -0.83 -17.52 2.96
CA THR A 124 0.05 -16.71 3.80
C THR A 124 -0.41 -16.82 5.24
N PHE A 125 0.53 -17.12 6.15
CA PHE A 125 0.29 -17.23 7.60
C PHE A 125 1.11 -16.17 8.34
N LEU A 126 0.50 -15.54 9.35
CA LEU A 126 1.10 -14.50 10.18
C LEU A 126 1.04 -14.93 11.66
N GLU A 127 2.19 -15.00 12.29
CA GLU A 127 2.35 -15.39 13.70
C GLU A 127 3.16 -14.31 14.43
N ASP A 128 2.73 -13.91 15.63
CA ASP A 128 3.55 -13.05 16.49
C ASP A 128 4.83 -13.81 16.90
N THR A 129 5.99 -13.14 16.84
CA THR A 129 7.28 -13.74 17.23
C THR A 129 8.21 -12.70 17.85
N VAL A 130 9.33 -13.15 18.42
CA VAL A 130 10.40 -12.24 18.83
C VAL A 130 10.95 -11.52 17.61
N GLY A 131 10.97 -10.19 17.66
CA GLY A 131 11.45 -9.34 16.56
C GLY A 131 10.39 -8.96 15.52
N GLY A 132 9.10 -9.24 15.77
CA GLY A 132 7.99 -8.76 14.95
C GLY A 132 7.01 -9.87 14.57
N THR A 133 6.67 -9.96 13.29
CA THR A 133 5.73 -10.96 12.74
C THR A 133 6.48 -11.97 11.90
N LYS A 134 6.30 -13.26 12.18
CA LYS A 134 6.73 -14.33 11.29
C LYS A 134 5.68 -14.51 10.20
N VAL A 135 6.12 -14.35 8.96
CA VAL A 135 5.28 -14.55 7.78
C VAL A 135 5.71 -15.81 7.09
N SER A 136 4.77 -16.70 6.77
CA SER A 136 5.03 -17.92 6.00
C SER A 136 4.17 -17.93 4.74
N TRP A 137 4.80 -18.01 3.58
CA TRP A 137 4.12 -18.21 2.30
C TRP A 137 4.24 -19.67 1.90
N VAL A 138 3.12 -20.30 1.59
CA VAL A 138 2.99 -21.72 1.25
C VAL A 138 2.25 -21.84 -0.06
N MET A 139 2.72 -22.69 -0.97
CA MET A 139 1.95 -23.16 -2.11
C MET A 139 1.94 -24.67 -2.14
N GLU A 140 0.78 -25.26 -2.40
CA GLU A 140 0.58 -26.69 -2.47
C GLU A 140 -0.36 -27.06 -3.62
N GLY A 141 -0.11 -28.19 -4.26
CA GLY A 141 -0.88 -28.61 -5.42
C GLY A 141 -0.68 -30.07 -5.77
N LYS A 142 -1.40 -30.52 -6.79
CA LYS A 142 -1.34 -31.90 -7.29
C LYS A 142 -0.55 -31.95 -8.59
N ASN A 143 0.30 -32.96 -8.71
CA ASN A 143 1.04 -33.21 -9.94
C ASN A 143 0.22 -34.09 -10.88
N ASN A 144 -0.05 -33.59 -12.08
CA ASN A 144 -0.61 -34.37 -13.18
C ASN A 144 0.40 -35.44 -13.68
N PHE A 145 -0.03 -36.34 -14.55
CA PHE A 145 0.81 -37.45 -15.01
C PHE A 145 2.19 -37.01 -15.56
N ILE A 146 2.22 -35.93 -16.35
CA ILE A 146 3.44 -35.42 -16.99
C ILE A 146 4.37 -34.77 -15.96
N SER A 147 3.85 -33.89 -15.10
CA SER A 147 4.64 -33.27 -14.03
C SER A 147 5.23 -34.32 -13.07
N ARG A 148 4.52 -35.41 -12.78
CA ARG A 148 5.06 -36.53 -11.98
C ARG A 148 6.30 -37.17 -12.59
N ILE A 149 6.37 -37.30 -13.93
CA ILE A 149 7.57 -37.79 -14.61
C ILE A 149 8.73 -36.83 -14.38
N PHE A 150 8.53 -35.55 -14.69
CA PHE A 150 9.57 -34.51 -14.54
C PHE A 150 10.06 -34.35 -13.11
N MET A 151 9.17 -34.50 -12.11
CA MET A 151 9.51 -34.33 -10.70
C MET A 151 10.44 -35.42 -10.13
N ASN A 152 10.67 -36.52 -10.85
CA ASN A 152 11.72 -37.48 -10.47
C ASN A 152 13.13 -36.90 -10.66
N PHE A 153 13.28 -35.87 -11.49
CA PHE A 153 14.57 -35.27 -11.84
C PHE A 153 14.77 -33.89 -11.21
N MET A 154 13.68 -33.19 -10.87
CA MET A 154 13.73 -31.83 -10.32
C MET A 154 12.57 -31.60 -9.34
N SER A 155 12.85 -31.13 -8.13
CA SER A 155 11.79 -30.81 -7.17
C SER A 155 11.17 -29.44 -7.44
N MET A 156 9.88 -29.29 -7.13
CA MET A 156 9.20 -27.99 -7.21
C MET A 156 9.85 -26.95 -6.29
N ASP A 157 10.44 -27.37 -5.16
CA ASP A 157 11.20 -26.47 -4.29
C ASP A 157 12.47 -25.95 -4.97
N ALA A 158 13.18 -26.78 -5.75
CA ALA A 158 14.34 -26.31 -6.51
C ALA A 158 13.95 -25.33 -7.63
N MET A 159 12.76 -25.51 -8.22
CA MET A 159 12.26 -24.65 -9.30
C MET A 159 11.71 -23.31 -8.80
N MET A 160 10.89 -23.32 -7.75
CA MET A 160 10.14 -22.15 -7.28
C MET A 160 10.65 -21.58 -5.96
N GLY A 161 11.41 -22.35 -5.19
CA GLY A 161 11.94 -21.92 -3.89
C GLY A 161 12.74 -20.61 -3.93
N PRO A 162 13.59 -20.37 -4.94
CA PRO A 162 14.27 -19.07 -5.10
C PRO A 162 13.31 -17.89 -5.32
N ASP A 163 12.24 -18.08 -6.09
CA ASP A 163 11.22 -17.04 -6.30
C ASP A 163 10.46 -16.74 -5.01
N PHE A 164 10.11 -17.77 -4.23
CA PHE A 164 9.50 -17.58 -2.92
C PHE A 164 10.42 -16.81 -1.97
N GLU A 165 11.72 -17.13 -1.95
CA GLU A 165 12.71 -16.41 -1.14
C GLU A 165 12.79 -14.94 -1.56
N LYS A 166 12.87 -14.68 -2.87
CA LYS A 166 12.85 -13.32 -3.44
C LYS A 166 11.58 -12.56 -3.04
N GLY A 167 10.42 -13.20 -3.16
CA GLY A 167 9.13 -12.61 -2.78
C GLY A 167 9.06 -12.26 -1.28
N MET A 168 9.52 -13.17 -0.41
CA MET A 168 9.57 -12.92 1.04
C MET A 168 10.53 -11.78 1.40
N GLN A 169 11.69 -11.67 0.73
CA GLN A 169 12.63 -10.57 0.95
C GLN A 169 12.06 -9.22 0.48
N LYS A 170 11.36 -9.20 -0.66
CA LYS A 170 10.64 -8.00 -1.12
C LYS A 170 9.55 -7.59 -0.15
N LEU A 171 8.73 -8.53 0.30
CA LEU A 171 7.67 -8.26 1.29
C LEU A 171 8.28 -7.67 2.57
N LYS A 172 9.34 -8.27 3.09
CA LYS A 172 10.07 -7.75 4.26
C LYS A 172 10.53 -6.30 4.02
N THR A 173 11.22 -6.05 2.92
CA THR A 173 11.73 -4.72 2.58
C THR A 173 10.60 -3.71 2.41
N LEU A 174 9.51 -4.09 1.75
CA LEU A 174 8.35 -3.24 1.52
C LEU A 174 7.66 -2.86 2.83
N VAL A 175 7.44 -3.83 3.72
CA VAL A 175 6.79 -3.58 5.00
C VAL A 175 7.68 -2.76 5.93
N GLU A 176 8.97 -3.11 6.04
CA GLU A 176 9.91 -2.44 6.93
C GLU A 176 10.28 -1.04 6.45
N SER A 177 10.32 -0.81 5.14
CA SER A 177 10.47 0.55 4.60
C SER A 177 9.23 1.39 4.89
N ASN A 178 8.01 0.82 4.81
CA ASN A 178 6.80 1.57 5.14
C ASN A 178 6.54 1.71 6.66
N LYS A 179 7.25 0.96 7.53
CA LYS A 179 7.30 1.28 8.97
C LYS A 179 7.91 2.66 9.22
N GLN A 180 8.76 3.15 8.31
CA GLN A 180 9.32 4.50 8.38
C GLN A 180 8.34 5.60 7.96
N SER A 181 7.09 5.27 7.60
CA SER A 181 6.03 6.24 7.30
C SER A 181 4.88 6.21 8.30
N MET A 182 4.72 5.15 9.10
CA MET A 182 3.65 5.04 10.10
C MET A 182 4.07 5.63 11.45
N TYR A 183 3.46 6.74 11.85
CA TYR A 183 3.70 7.39 13.14
C TYR A 183 2.38 7.68 13.84
N ASN A 184 2.31 7.38 15.14
CA ASN A 184 1.11 7.55 15.95
C ASN A 184 -0.21 7.03 15.29
N GLY A 185 -0.14 5.96 14.49
CA GLY A 185 -1.29 5.39 13.78
C GLY A 185 -1.61 6.00 12.41
N TYR A 186 -0.84 7.00 11.96
CA TYR A 186 -1.02 7.69 10.68
C TYR A 186 0.11 7.38 9.70
N GLU A 187 -0.25 7.24 8.43
CA GLU A 187 0.72 7.18 7.34
C GLU A 187 1.13 8.61 6.94
N VAL A 188 2.40 8.93 7.14
CA VAL A 188 3.03 10.18 6.71
C VAL A 188 3.61 9.99 5.32
N LYS A 189 3.03 10.68 4.34
CA LYS A 189 3.44 10.62 2.94
C LYS A 189 4.43 11.73 2.64
N VAL A 190 5.55 11.41 2.00
CA VAL A 190 6.49 12.41 1.46
C VAL A 190 6.12 12.70 0.02
N MET A 191 6.08 13.99 -0.34
CA MET A 191 5.75 14.43 -1.70
C MET A 191 6.56 15.67 -2.10
N ASP A 192 6.76 15.84 -3.40
CA ASP A 192 7.24 17.11 -3.97
C ASP A 192 6.04 18.01 -4.25
N GLY A 193 5.93 19.10 -3.49
CA GLY A 193 4.87 20.09 -3.62
C GLY A 193 5.22 21.18 -4.62
N SER A 194 4.22 21.58 -5.42
CA SER A 194 4.29 22.77 -6.27
C SER A 194 4.11 24.05 -5.44
N ARG A 195 4.59 25.17 -5.97
CA ARG A 195 4.31 26.49 -5.37
C ARG A 195 2.81 26.73 -5.32
N GLN A 196 2.29 27.16 -4.17
CA GLN A 196 0.87 27.46 -3.95
C GLN A 196 0.70 28.82 -3.28
N LEU A 197 -0.17 29.66 -3.85
CA LEU A 197 -0.59 30.92 -3.23
C LEU A 197 -1.84 30.71 -2.39
N TYR A 198 -1.93 31.44 -1.29
CA TYR A 198 -3.10 31.52 -0.44
C TYR A 198 -3.48 32.98 -0.20
N ALA A 199 -4.77 33.25 -0.03
CA ALA A 199 -5.28 34.56 0.36
C ALA A 199 -6.13 34.43 1.63
N GLY A 200 -5.94 35.34 2.59
CA GLY A 200 -6.64 35.22 3.87
C GLY A 200 -6.39 36.35 4.87
N VAL A 201 -6.62 36.04 6.14
CA VAL A 201 -6.43 36.92 7.28
C VAL A 201 -5.58 36.18 8.32
N ARG A 202 -4.44 36.76 8.72
CA ARG A 202 -3.54 36.23 9.75
C ARG A 202 -3.59 37.08 11.01
N LYS A 203 -3.67 36.44 12.18
CA LYS A 203 -3.68 37.09 13.49
C LYS A 203 -3.09 36.15 14.54
N ASP A 204 -2.66 36.73 15.65
CA ASP A 204 -2.55 36.01 16.91
C ASP A 204 -3.96 35.81 17.48
N VAL A 205 -4.34 34.55 17.69
CA VAL A 205 -5.68 34.15 18.12
C VAL A 205 -5.55 33.30 19.38
N PRO A 206 -6.27 33.61 20.48
CA PRO A 206 -6.36 32.71 21.62
C PRO A 206 -6.82 31.32 21.18
N ILE A 207 -6.22 30.24 21.68
CA ILE A 207 -6.52 28.87 21.22
C ILE A 207 -8.02 28.55 21.34
N ALA A 208 -8.67 29.03 22.41
CA ALA A 208 -10.11 28.88 22.63
C ALA A 208 -11.00 29.59 21.58
N ASP A 209 -10.46 30.61 20.89
CA ASP A 209 -11.18 31.44 19.92
C ASP A 209 -10.87 31.06 18.46
N ILE A 210 -10.08 30.01 18.21
CA ILE A 210 -9.72 29.58 16.85
C ILE A 210 -10.94 29.19 16.02
N THR A 211 -11.85 28.38 16.59
CA THR A 211 -13.06 27.95 15.88
C THR A 211 -13.98 29.14 15.53
N PRO A 212 -14.31 30.06 16.48
CA PRO A 212 -14.99 31.32 16.15
C PRO A 212 -14.27 32.15 15.07
N PHE A 213 -12.95 32.31 15.18
CA PHE A 213 -12.16 33.07 14.22
C PHE A 213 -12.30 32.52 12.79
N PHE A 214 -12.29 31.20 12.62
CA PHE A 214 -12.53 30.55 11.33
C PHE A 214 -13.96 30.74 10.83
N ALA A 215 -14.96 30.54 11.68
CA ALA A 215 -16.37 30.74 11.33
C ALA A 215 -16.64 32.18 10.83
N ASP A 216 -16.03 33.18 11.47
CA ASP A 216 -16.19 34.59 11.12
C ASP A 216 -15.49 34.99 9.80
N ASN A 217 -14.46 34.23 9.37
CA ASN A 217 -13.60 34.63 8.26
C ASN A 217 -13.77 33.80 6.99
N PHE A 218 -14.01 32.49 7.07
CA PHE A 218 -14.00 31.64 5.86
C PHE A 218 -15.04 32.04 4.82
N GLY A 219 -16.28 32.33 5.23
CA GLY A 219 -17.33 32.75 4.29
C GLY A 219 -16.96 34.03 3.54
N ARG A 220 -16.41 35.03 4.26
CA ARG A 220 -15.98 36.31 3.67
C ARG A 220 -14.76 36.15 2.77
N ILE A 221 -13.79 35.32 3.17
CA ILE A 221 -12.58 35.05 2.39
C ILE A 221 -12.95 34.34 1.08
N MET A 222 -13.76 33.28 1.16
CA MET A 222 -14.25 32.56 -0.03
C MET A 222 -15.01 33.48 -0.98
N GLN A 223 -15.90 34.33 -0.45
CA GLN A 223 -16.63 35.30 -1.26
C GLN A 223 -15.70 36.28 -1.98
N LYS A 224 -14.66 36.80 -1.29
CA LYS A 224 -13.68 37.71 -1.89
C LYS A 224 -12.78 37.01 -2.92
N ALA A 225 -12.39 35.77 -2.67
CA ALA A 225 -11.55 35.00 -3.58
C ALA A 225 -12.28 34.73 -4.90
N GLY A 226 -13.59 34.45 -4.86
CA GLY A 226 -14.42 34.26 -6.06
C GLY A 226 -13.77 33.29 -7.05
N ASP A 227 -13.62 33.70 -8.30
CA ASP A 227 -13.03 32.88 -9.37
C ASP A 227 -11.53 32.58 -9.18
N GLN A 228 -10.85 33.27 -8.27
CA GLN A 228 -9.46 32.99 -7.93
C GLN A 228 -9.32 31.78 -6.99
N ALA A 229 -10.39 31.36 -6.31
CA ALA A 229 -10.34 30.24 -5.38
C ALA A 229 -9.96 28.94 -6.10
N ALA A 230 -8.94 28.25 -5.57
CA ALA A 230 -8.33 27.07 -6.19
C ALA A 230 -8.52 25.79 -5.34
N GLY A 231 -9.34 25.85 -4.30
CA GLY A 231 -9.53 24.74 -3.36
C GLY A 231 -10.34 25.14 -2.13
N MET A 232 -10.35 24.24 -1.15
CA MET A 232 -11.13 24.42 0.08
C MET A 232 -10.43 25.37 1.07
N PRO A 233 -11.19 26.00 1.99
CA PRO A 233 -10.61 26.76 3.09
C PRO A 233 -9.61 25.93 3.90
N CYS A 234 -8.59 26.61 4.42
CA CYS A 234 -7.55 26.00 5.22
C CYS A 234 -7.09 26.92 6.36
N SER A 235 -6.52 26.32 7.39
CA SER A 235 -5.67 27.03 8.34
C SER A 235 -4.23 27.05 7.86
N LEU A 236 -3.53 28.16 8.13
CA LEU A 236 -2.07 28.27 8.01
C LEU A 236 -1.52 28.64 9.39
N THR A 237 -1.01 27.66 10.14
CA THR A 237 -0.50 27.85 11.50
C THR A 237 1.01 28.08 11.46
N TYR A 238 1.46 29.25 11.90
CA TYR A 238 2.87 29.62 11.91
C TYR A 238 3.52 29.34 13.26
N VAL A 239 2.79 29.61 14.34
CA VAL A 239 3.23 29.38 15.72
C VAL A 239 2.05 28.85 16.53
N TRP A 240 2.31 27.82 17.33
CA TRP A 240 1.38 27.32 18.34
C TRP A 240 2.02 27.48 19.71
N ASP A 241 1.59 28.49 20.47
CA ASP A 241 2.13 28.81 21.79
C ASP A 241 1.20 28.28 22.87
N GLU A 242 1.50 27.06 23.33
CA GLU A 242 0.74 26.40 24.38
C GLU A 242 0.95 27.05 25.76
N GLU A 243 2.09 27.70 26.01
CA GLU A 243 2.36 28.35 27.29
C GLU A 243 1.47 29.58 27.47
N ASN A 244 1.34 30.40 26.42
CA ASN A 244 0.52 31.62 26.44
C ASN A 244 -0.92 31.41 25.94
N GLN A 245 -1.26 30.19 25.51
CA GLN A 245 -2.58 29.82 24.97
C GLN A 245 -3.00 30.67 23.76
N VAL A 246 -2.05 30.96 22.87
CA VAL A 246 -2.25 31.78 21.66
C VAL A 246 -1.59 31.08 20.45
N ALA A 247 -2.18 31.21 19.27
CA ALA A 247 -1.61 30.73 18.03
C ALA A 247 -1.52 31.87 17.00
N ASP A 248 -0.40 31.97 16.30
CA ASP A 248 -0.26 32.80 15.11
C ASP A 248 -0.75 32.00 13.90
N ILE A 249 -1.96 32.33 13.45
CA ILE A 249 -2.70 31.51 12.50
C ILE A 249 -3.39 32.38 11.45
N ALA A 250 -3.48 31.85 10.24
CA ALA A 250 -4.28 32.45 9.18
C ALA A 250 -5.48 31.58 8.81
N ALA A 251 -6.66 32.21 8.72
CA ALA A 251 -7.76 31.68 7.95
C ALA A 251 -7.50 32.03 6.49
N ALA A 252 -7.42 31.04 5.60
CA ALA A 252 -7.09 31.28 4.20
C ALA A 252 -7.81 30.34 3.23
N VAL A 253 -7.70 30.64 1.94
CA VAL A 253 -8.09 29.76 0.83
C VAL A 253 -6.94 29.73 -0.18
N PRO A 254 -6.61 28.58 -0.80
CA PRO A 254 -5.69 28.53 -1.93
C PRO A 254 -6.25 29.32 -3.12
N VAL A 255 -5.39 30.06 -3.81
CA VAL A 255 -5.78 30.91 -4.94
C VAL A 255 -4.82 30.80 -6.12
N THR A 256 -5.31 31.09 -7.33
CA THR A 256 -4.49 31.13 -8.56
C THR A 256 -3.85 32.51 -8.81
N GLY A 257 -4.30 33.55 -8.11
CA GLY A 257 -3.82 34.92 -8.27
C GLY A 257 -4.07 35.80 -7.04
N SER A 258 -3.73 37.09 -7.13
CA SER A 258 -3.90 38.05 -6.04
C SER A 258 -5.37 38.36 -5.77
N VAL A 259 -5.77 38.41 -4.49
CA VAL A 259 -7.11 38.80 -4.08
C VAL A 259 -7.07 40.13 -3.31
N GLU A 260 -7.81 41.13 -3.80
CA GLU A 260 -7.79 42.46 -3.22
C GLU A 260 -8.36 42.50 -1.79
N GLY A 261 -7.62 43.16 -0.90
CA GLY A 261 -8.02 43.34 0.50
C GLY A 261 -7.96 42.05 1.34
N LEU A 262 -7.17 41.06 0.90
CA LEU A 262 -6.71 39.92 1.70
C LEU A 262 -5.18 39.89 1.73
N THR A 263 -4.63 39.32 2.79
CA THR A 263 -3.19 39.05 2.89
C THR A 263 -2.84 37.85 2.02
N MET A 264 -1.79 37.98 1.20
CA MET A 264 -1.28 36.90 0.37
C MET A 264 -0.19 36.13 1.11
N PHE A 265 -0.22 34.79 1.01
CA PHE A 265 0.80 33.89 1.53
C PHE A 265 1.35 33.03 0.38
N ASP A 266 2.67 32.96 0.28
CA ASP A 266 3.36 32.23 -0.79
C ASP A 266 4.07 31.02 -0.20
N ILE A 267 3.57 29.83 -0.50
CA ILE A 267 4.20 28.58 -0.11
C ILE A 267 5.03 28.10 -1.30
N PRO A 268 6.37 28.14 -1.22
CA PRO A 268 7.23 27.77 -2.34
C PRO A 268 7.14 26.29 -2.66
N ALA A 269 7.55 25.93 -3.88
CA ALA A 269 7.74 24.53 -4.25
C ALA A 269 8.83 23.90 -3.37
N GLY A 270 8.67 22.63 -3.01
CA GLY A 270 9.62 21.93 -2.16
C GLY A 270 9.08 20.63 -1.62
N LYS A 271 9.88 19.96 -0.79
CA LYS A 271 9.49 18.72 -0.13
C LYS A 271 8.41 19.01 0.92
N MET A 272 7.37 18.20 0.94
CA MET A 272 6.26 18.30 1.88
C MET A 272 5.94 16.94 2.50
N LEU A 273 5.45 16.96 3.74
CA LEU A 273 4.84 15.81 4.40
C LEU A 273 3.32 15.97 4.37
N MET A 274 2.58 14.88 4.17
CA MET A 274 1.12 14.86 4.15
C MET A 274 0.55 13.74 5.02
N ILE A 275 -0.52 14.05 5.77
CA ILE A 275 -1.41 13.07 6.40
C ILE A 275 -2.85 13.41 6.00
N ASP A 276 -3.61 12.39 5.62
CA ASP A 276 -5.08 12.47 5.53
C ASP A 276 -5.68 12.03 6.89
N TYR A 277 -6.25 12.98 7.62
CA TYR A 277 -6.90 12.73 8.91
C TYR A 277 -8.41 12.61 8.74
N PHE A 278 -9.00 11.55 9.29
CA PHE A 278 -10.45 11.35 9.36
C PHE A 278 -10.92 11.41 10.81
N GLY A 279 -11.80 12.36 11.14
CA GLY A 279 -12.34 12.50 12.49
C GLY A 279 -12.69 13.94 12.90
N ALA A 280 -13.09 14.09 14.16
CA ALA A 280 -13.41 15.37 14.76
C ALA A 280 -12.15 16.21 15.04
N TYR A 281 -12.23 17.54 14.89
CA TYR A 281 -11.08 18.43 15.00
C TYR A 281 -10.36 18.37 16.35
N GLU A 282 -11.06 18.07 17.44
CA GLU A 282 -10.50 17.99 18.79
C GLU A 282 -9.45 16.88 18.95
N ALA A 283 -9.52 15.85 18.10
CA ALA A 283 -8.58 14.73 18.11
C ALA A 283 -7.48 14.84 17.04
N ILE A 284 -7.47 15.92 16.24
CA ILE A 284 -6.49 16.10 15.14
C ILE A 284 -5.05 16.21 15.65
N GLY A 285 -4.85 16.63 16.90
CA GLY A 285 -3.54 16.71 17.55
C GLY A 285 -2.72 15.42 17.44
N ALA A 286 -3.37 14.26 17.40
CA ALA A 286 -2.69 12.98 17.20
C ALA A 286 -1.97 12.88 15.83
N ALA A 287 -2.54 13.48 14.78
CA ALA A 287 -1.91 13.54 13.46
C ALA A 287 -0.74 14.54 13.44
N HIS A 288 -0.82 15.65 14.16
CA HIS A 288 0.32 16.57 14.32
C HIS A 288 1.48 15.90 15.08
N VAL A 289 1.19 15.13 16.13
CA VAL A 289 2.19 14.32 16.84
C VAL A 289 2.84 13.31 15.89
N ALA A 290 2.09 12.70 14.97
CA ALA A 290 2.65 11.82 13.94
C ALA A 290 3.64 12.54 13.01
N MET A 291 3.28 13.74 12.53
CA MET A 291 4.17 14.58 11.72
C MET A 291 5.47 14.91 12.47
N ASP A 292 5.38 15.27 13.75
CA ASP A 292 6.55 15.61 14.57
C ASP A 292 7.46 14.41 14.79
N GLN A 293 6.89 13.24 15.11
CA GLN A 293 7.67 12.01 15.26
C GLN A 293 8.37 11.62 13.95
N TYR A 294 7.69 11.74 12.81
CA TYR A 294 8.30 11.53 11.50
C TYR A 294 9.46 12.49 11.26
N MET A 295 9.23 13.80 11.43
CA MET A 295 10.28 14.80 11.21
C MET A 295 11.49 14.58 12.11
N GLN A 296 11.28 14.19 13.38
CA GLN A 296 12.37 13.86 14.29
C GLN A 296 13.17 12.63 13.83
N ALA A 297 12.48 11.54 13.47
CA ALA A 297 13.11 10.30 13.01
C ALA A 297 13.92 10.50 11.72
N HIS A 298 13.49 11.43 10.86
CA HIS A 298 14.09 11.69 9.55
C HIS A 298 14.95 12.96 9.51
N GLN A 299 15.29 13.55 10.66
CA GLN A 299 16.10 14.77 10.76
C GLN A 299 15.57 15.92 9.88
N MET A 300 14.26 16.09 9.84
CA MET A 300 13.60 17.18 9.12
C MET A 300 13.14 18.26 10.11
N GLU A 301 12.99 19.47 9.59
CA GLU A 301 12.31 20.57 10.27
C GLU A 301 11.24 21.18 9.37
N MET A 302 10.11 21.55 9.97
CA MET A 302 9.04 22.25 9.29
C MET A 302 9.52 23.65 8.90
N ILE A 303 9.16 24.05 7.68
CA ILE A 303 9.16 25.44 7.24
C ILE A 303 7.72 25.93 7.41
N PRO A 304 7.46 26.83 8.37
CA PRO A 304 6.10 27.33 8.59
C PRO A 304 5.47 27.89 7.30
N PRO A 305 4.15 27.74 7.13
CA PRO A 305 3.17 27.25 8.10
C PRO A 305 2.87 25.74 8.02
N ALA A 306 2.33 25.18 9.11
CA ALA A 306 1.54 23.95 9.05
C ALA A 306 0.20 24.26 8.37
N ILE A 307 -0.22 23.42 7.42
CA ILE A 307 -1.42 23.65 6.60
C ILE A 307 -2.44 22.57 6.93
N GLU A 308 -3.64 22.95 7.36
CA GLU A 308 -4.78 22.04 7.49
C GLU A 308 -5.87 22.46 6.49
N ALA A 309 -6.08 21.65 5.46
CA ALA A 309 -7.15 21.88 4.49
C ALA A 309 -8.39 21.06 4.88
N TYR A 310 -9.52 21.75 5.05
CA TYR A 310 -10.79 21.14 5.45
C TYR A 310 -11.53 20.65 4.20
N ILE A 311 -11.29 19.40 3.82
CA ILE A 311 -11.79 18.83 2.56
C ILE A 311 -13.28 18.51 2.63
N THR A 312 -13.73 17.99 3.78
CA THR A 312 -15.15 17.75 4.05
C THR A 312 -15.75 18.96 4.76
N ASP A 313 -16.89 19.46 4.29
CA ASP A 313 -17.63 20.55 4.95
C ASP A 313 -18.48 19.99 6.12
N PRO A 314 -18.19 20.39 7.37
CA PRO A 314 -18.98 20.00 8.55
C PRO A 314 -20.47 20.36 8.48
N GLY A 315 -20.83 21.40 7.72
CA GLY A 315 -22.22 21.79 7.51
C GLY A 315 -22.99 20.83 6.61
N MET A 316 -22.29 20.04 5.80
CA MET A 316 -22.86 19.11 4.82
C MET A 316 -22.77 17.65 5.25
N GLU A 317 -21.79 17.28 6.09
CA GLU A 317 -21.62 15.94 6.63
C GLU A 317 -21.72 15.99 8.17
N PRO A 318 -22.82 15.52 8.79
CA PRO A 318 -22.96 15.54 10.24
C PRO A 318 -22.14 14.44 10.96
N ASP A 319 -21.70 13.39 10.24
CA ASP A 319 -20.89 12.32 10.81
C ASP A 319 -19.41 12.72 10.87
N THR A 320 -18.95 13.09 12.06
CA THR A 320 -17.58 13.58 12.30
C THR A 320 -16.50 12.55 11.95
N SER A 321 -16.82 11.25 11.93
CA SER A 321 -15.86 10.21 11.55
C SER A 321 -15.47 10.25 10.06
N LYS A 322 -16.28 10.94 9.24
CA LYS A 322 -16.05 11.10 7.80
C LYS A 322 -15.41 12.43 7.42
N TRP A 323 -15.15 13.30 8.40
CA TRP A 323 -14.53 14.59 8.16
C TRP A 323 -13.07 14.40 7.77
N LEU A 324 -12.74 14.71 6.51
CA LEU A 324 -11.38 14.66 6.02
C LEU A 324 -10.72 16.03 6.20
N THR A 325 -9.66 16.06 7.00
CA THR A 325 -8.72 17.17 7.08
C THR A 325 -7.38 16.70 6.54
N ARG A 326 -6.83 17.42 5.55
CA ARG A 326 -5.50 17.12 5.01
C ARG A 326 -4.46 18.01 5.66
N LEU A 327 -3.57 17.41 6.44
CA LEU A 327 -2.41 18.10 7.02
C LEU A 327 -1.28 18.08 6.01
N THR A 328 -0.67 19.24 5.74
CA THR A 328 0.49 19.37 4.85
C THR A 328 1.55 20.25 5.49
N TYR A 329 2.77 19.73 5.61
CA TYR A 329 3.90 20.43 6.23
C TYR A 329 5.00 20.63 5.19
N PRO A 330 5.31 21.88 4.77
CA PRO A 330 6.54 22.16 4.06
C PRO A 330 7.74 21.84 4.96
N VAL A 331 8.75 21.14 4.44
CA VAL A 331 9.89 20.67 5.25
C VAL A 331 11.23 20.87 4.55
N LYS A 332 12.29 20.91 5.34
CA LYS A 332 13.68 20.81 4.90
C LYS A 332 14.47 19.90 5.83
N GLU A 333 15.62 19.43 5.35
CA GLU A 333 16.56 18.66 6.17
C GLU A 333 17.24 19.57 7.21
N LYS A 334 17.34 19.08 8.45
CA LYS A 334 18.15 19.70 9.50
C LYS A 334 19.61 19.53 9.12
N ARG A 335 20.34 20.65 9.11
CA ARG A 335 21.79 20.65 8.86
C ARG A 335 22.59 20.30 10.11
#